data_AF-A0A9Q3YPQ5-F1
#
_entry.id   AF-A0A9Q3YPQ5-F1
#
_cell.length_a   1.000
_cell.length_b   1.000
_cell.length_c   1.000
_cell.angle_alpha   90.00
_cell.angle_beta   90.00
_cell.angle_gamma   90.00
#
_symmetry.space_group_name_H-M   'P 1'
#
loop_
_entity.id
_entity.type
_entity.pdbx_description
1 polymer ?
#
loop_
_entity_poly.entity_id
_entity_poly.type
_entity_poly.pdbx_seq_one_letter_code
_entity_poly.pdbx_strand_id
1 'polypeptide(L)'
;MDNLQIIEKATGVVYHELGHLFGYALANYHEKTSLGQVSEFSIGKKKSCVGVENSYYHFKNLKTERERIYSNTNNKGRTIAWFIEVVSGCTFQAVFESKSFNLCFGVQQTNGGRNDYFNILAIIPLCSFDFNMHDIFALQNRYANLVIKYDLVNHFLPMVSKIKDELANSDDIQIDFNHDGIEYFYNICKDFITEELYKDYEKLIKDF
;
A
#
# COMPACT_ATOMS: atom_id res chain seq x y z
N MET A 1 -19.74 21.56 0.79
CA MET A 1 -18.49 21.42 0.01
C MET A 1 -18.94 20.87 -1.33
N ASP A 2 -18.57 21.52 -2.43
CA ASP A 2 -18.98 21.09 -3.77
C ASP A 2 -18.39 19.70 -4.09
N ASN A 3 -19.12 18.85 -4.81
CA ASN A 3 -18.68 17.49 -5.15
C ASN A 3 -17.35 17.52 -5.90
N LEU A 4 -17.12 18.52 -6.75
CA LEU A 4 -15.84 18.77 -7.43
C LEU A 4 -14.67 18.98 -6.46
N GLN A 5 -14.87 19.76 -5.39
CA GLN A 5 -13.83 19.97 -4.37
C GLN A 5 -13.55 18.70 -3.54
N ILE A 6 -14.56 17.83 -3.37
CA ILE A 6 -14.40 16.54 -2.71
C ILE A 6 -13.59 15.59 -3.60
N ILE A 7 -13.87 15.56 -4.91
CA ILE A 7 -13.19 14.71 -5.89
C ILE A 7 -11.73 15.17 -6.11
N GLU A 8 -11.46 16.48 -6.12
CA GLU A 8 -10.09 16.99 -6.19
C GLU A 8 -9.27 16.54 -4.96
N LYS A 9 -9.85 16.67 -3.76
CA LYS A 9 -9.23 16.17 -2.51
C LYS A 9 -9.11 14.65 -2.47
N ALA A 10 -9.99 13.92 -3.15
CA ALA A 10 -9.95 12.46 -3.25
C ALA A 10 -8.79 11.96 -4.12
N THR A 11 -8.19 12.80 -4.98
CA THR A 11 -7.06 12.38 -5.85
C THR A 11 -5.91 11.78 -5.04
N GLY A 12 -5.57 12.38 -3.90
CA GLY A 12 -4.54 11.83 -3.00
C GLY A 12 -4.90 10.47 -2.41
N VAL A 13 -6.19 10.25 -2.10
CA VAL A 13 -6.72 8.97 -1.63
C VAL A 13 -6.66 7.91 -2.73
N VAL A 14 -7.00 8.26 -3.97
CA VAL A 14 -6.88 7.35 -5.12
C VAL A 14 -5.43 6.90 -5.31
N TYR A 15 -4.47 7.83 -5.27
CA TYR A 15 -3.05 7.47 -5.33
C TYR A 15 -2.60 6.62 -4.15
N HIS A 16 -3.12 6.89 -2.95
CA HIS A 16 -2.83 6.11 -1.76
C HIS A 16 -3.26 4.65 -1.94
N GLU A 17 -4.52 4.41 -2.30
CA GLU A 17 -5.00 3.03 -2.44
C GLU A 17 -4.38 2.30 -3.64
N LEU A 18 -4.15 2.99 -4.76
CA LEU A 18 -3.40 2.43 -5.88
C LEU A 18 -1.95 2.09 -5.51
N GLY A 19 -1.33 2.88 -4.63
CA GLY A 19 -0.02 2.59 -4.07
C GLY A 19 -0.02 1.27 -3.30
N HIS A 20 -1.03 1.01 -2.47
CA HIS A 20 -1.19 -0.30 -1.81
C HIS A 20 -1.39 -1.43 -2.81
N LEU A 21 -2.29 -1.26 -3.77
CA LEU A 21 -2.56 -2.26 -4.80
C LEU A 21 -1.29 -2.64 -5.57
N PHE A 22 -0.47 -1.65 -5.90
CA PHE A 22 0.83 -1.86 -6.53
C PHE A 22 1.85 -2.52 -5.60
N GLY A 23 1.84 -2.17 -4.31
CA GLY A 23 2.66 -2.85 -3.29
C GLY A 23 2.35 -4.35 -3.22
N TYR A 24 1.07 -4.72 -3.24
CA TYR A 24 0.65 -6.12 -3.36
C TYR A 24 1.12 -6.76 -4.67
N ALA A 25 0.94 -6.09 -5.82
CA ALA A 25 1.39 -6.60 -7.11
C ALA A 25 2.91 -6.87 -7.15
N LEU A 26 3.72 -5.95 -6.60
CA LEU A 26 5.17 -6.12 -6.45
C LEU A 26 5.53 -7.30 -5.56
N ALA A 27 4.93 -7.39 -4.37
CA ALA A 27 5.23 -8.46 -3.43
C ALA A 27 4.84 -9.84 -3.99
N ASN A 28 3.72 -9.91 -4.71
CA ASN A 28 3.18 -11.12 -5.32
C ASN A 28 3.88 -11.52 -6.63
N TYR A 29 4.81 -10.72 -7.15
CA TYR A 29 5.55 -11.05 -8.37
C TYR A 29 6.40 -12.33 -8.22
N HIS A 30 6.81 -12.68 -6.99
CA HIS A 30 7.36 -14.00 -6.66
C HIS A 30 6.69 -14.62 -5.44
N GLU A 31 6.59 -15.95 -5.45
CA GLU A 31 5.99 -16.75 -4.38
C GLU A 31 6.62 -16.50 -3.00
N LYS A 32 7.95 -16.35 -2.93
CA LYS A 32 8.68 -16.17 -1.67
C LYS A 32 8.32 -14.89 -0.91
N THR A 33 7.86 -13.85 -1.61
CA THR A 33 7.44 -12.55 -1.07
C THR A 33 5.93 -12.35 -1.10
N SER A 34 5.18 -13.31 -1.64
CA SER A 34 3.73 -13.19 -1.85
C SER A 34 2.98 -12.92 -0.55
N LEU A 35 2.11 -11.92 -0.58
CA LEU A 35 1.24 -11.48 0.52
C LEU A 35 -0.18 -12.03 0.40
N GLY A 36 -0.47 -12.74 -0.68
CA GLY A 36 -1.78 -13.32 -0.96
C GLY A 36 -2.59 -12.54 -2.00
N GLN A 37 -3.72 -13.13 -2.39
CA GLN A 37 -4.60 -12.55 -3.40
C GLN A 37 -5.37 -11.35 -2.83
N VAL A 38 -5.36 -10.24 -3.56
CA VAL A 38 -6.18 -9.07 -3.26
C VAL A 38 -7.65 -9.46 -3.43
N SER A 39 -8.43 -9.28 -2.37
CA SER A 39 -9.86 -9.63 -2.31
C SER A 39 -10.75 -8.41 -2.09
N GLU A 40 -10.16 -7.29 -1.70
CA GLU A 40 -10.86 -6.05 -1.45
C GLU A 40 -10.09 -4.88 -2.03
N PHE A 41 -10.78 -4.04 -2.79
CA PHE A 41 -10.29 -2.75 -3.23
C PHE A 41 -11.47 -1.79 -3.20
N SER A 42 -11.39 -0.79 -2.33
CA SER A 42 -12.42 0.22 -2.17
C SER A 42 -11.77 1.60 -2.12
N ILE A 43 -12.45 2.58 -2.70
CA ILE A 43 -12.03 3.97 -2.69
C ILE A 43 -13.26 4.83 -2.43
N GLY A 44 -13.18 5.71 -1.45
CA GLY A 44 -14.26 6.63 -1.17
C GLY A 44 -14.27 7.20 0.23
N LYS A 45 -15.33 7.97 0.50
CA LYS A 45 -15.48 8.70 1.77
C LYS A 45 -15.73 7.78 2.96
N LYS A 46 -16.44 6.67 2.77
CA LYS A 46 -16.82 5.75 3.86
C LYS A 46 -15.68 4.78 4.15
N LYS A 47 -15.07 4.25 3.09
CA LYS A 47 -14.02 3.26 3.18
C LYS A 47 -13.06 3.42 2.00
N SER A 48 -11.78 3.46 2.31
CA SER A 48 -10.71 3.31 1.32
C SER A 48 -9.74 2.28 1.89
N CYS A 49 -9.52 1.20 1.13
CA CYS A 49 -8.55 0.18 1.49
C CYS A 49 -8.25 -0.76 0.32
N VAL A 50 -7.08 -1.40 0.40
CA VAL A 50 -6.75 -2.63 -0.30
C VAL A 50 -6.53 -3.75 0.72
N GLY A 51 -7.21 -4.88 0.53
CA GLY A 51 -7.18 -6.02 1.46
C GLY A 51 -6.99 -7.36 0.74
N VAL A 52 -6.46 -8.32 1.49
CA VAL A 52 -6.26 -9.71 1.04
C VAL A 52 -7.13 -10.68 1.85
N GLU A 53 -7.51 -11.80 1.23
CA GLU A 53 -8.42 -12.78 1.83
C GLU A 53 -7.83 -13.43 3.10
N ASN A 54 -6.50 -13.63 3.11
CA ASN A 54 -5.78 -14.30 4.20
C ASN A 54 -4.51 -13.52 4.58
N SER A 55 -4.67 -12.44 5.36
CA SER A 55 -3.52 -11.64 5.79
C SER A 55 -2.61 -12.40 6.78
N TYR A 56 -1.32 -12.44 6.46
CA TYR A 56 -0.28 -13.00 7.32
C TYR A 56 -0.03 -12.17 8.59
N TYR A 57 -0.29 -10.86 8.54
CA TYR A 57 0.16 -9.91 9.55
C TYR A 57 -0.98 -9.13 10.22
N HIS A 58 -2.21 -9.16 9.67
CA HIS A 58 -3.37 -8.59 10.37
C HIS A 58 -3.92 -9.58 11.41
N PHE A 59 -4.35 -9.05 12.55
CA PHE A 59 -4.90 -9.82 13.65
C PHE A 59 -6.09 -9.09 14.28
N LYS A 60 -7.06 -9.87 14.77
CA LYS A 60 -8.22 -9.36 15.51
C LYS A 60 -7.98 -9.41 17.02
N ASN A 61 -7.21 -10.39 17.50
CA ASN A 61 -6.90 -10.55 18.91
C ASN A 61 -5.42 -10.86 19.12
N LEU A 62 -4.69 -9.84 19.59
CA LEU A 62 -3.25 -9.91 19.80
C LEU A 62 -2.83 -11.05 20.75
N LYS A 63 -3.62 -11.35 21.78
CA LYS A 63 -3.25 -12.36 22.79
C LYS A 63 -3.22 -13.77 22.21
N THR A 64 -4.14 -14.07 21.29
CA THR A 64 -4.29 -15.41 20.70
C THR A 64 -3.50 -15.58 19.40
N GLU A 65 -3.08 -14.48 18.77
CA GLU A 65 -2.45 -14.52 17.44
C GLU A 65 -0.95 -14.20 17.46
N ARG A 66 -0.37 -13.89 18.62
CA ARG A 66 1.06 -13.56 18.77
C ARG A 66 1.98 -14.62 18.17
N GLU A 67 1.76 -15.90 18.49
CA GLU A 67 2.59 -17.00 17.99
C GLU A 67 2.46 -17.17 16.47
N ARG A 68 1.25 -16.97 15.92
CA ARG A 68 0.99 -16.99 14.48
C ARG A 68 1.79 -15.89 13.77
N ILE A 69 1.73 -14.66 14.28
CA ILE A 69 2.46 -13.52 13.71
C ILE A 69 3.96 -13.76 13.79
N TYR A 70 4.47 -14.15 14.96
CA TYR A 70 5.89 -14.46 15.14
C TYR A 70 6.34 -15.53 14.13
N SER A 71 5.60 -16.63 14.01
CA SER A 71 5.87 -17.68 13.04
C SER A 71 5.84 -17.18 11.59
N ASN A 72 4.84 -16.38 11.22
CA ASN A 72 4.73 -15.80 9.87
C ASN A 72 5.89 -14.87 9.54
N THR A 73 6.40 -14.12 10.53
CA THR A 73 7.50 -13.18 10.33
C THR A 73 8.86 -13.86 10.12
N ASN A 74 9.00 -15.16 10.43
CA ASN A 74 10.24 -15.92 10.15
C ASN A 74 10.60 -15.92 8.66
N ASN A 75 9.61 -15.77 7.78
CA ASN A 75 9.89 -15.43 6.39
C ASN A 75 10.21 -13.93 6.28
N LYS A 76 11.48 -13.58 6.54
CA LYS A 76 11.98 -12.19 6.53
C LYS A 76 11.68 -11.48 5.21
N GLY A 77 11.87 -12.15 4.07
CA GLY A 77 11.63 -11.57 2.74
C GLY A 77 10.19 -11.12 2.54
N ARG A 78 9.22 -11.98 2.89
CA ARG A 78 7.80 -11.64 2.84
C ARG A 78 7.42 -10.55 3.85
N THR A 79 8.01 -10.56 5.04
CA THR A 79 7.74 -9.51 6.04
C THR A 79 8.20 -8.13 5.57
N ILE A 80 9.37 -8.05 4.93
CA ILE A 80 9.86 -6.78 4.39
C ILE A 80 9.03 -6.36 3.18
N ALA A 81 8.63 -7.30 2.32
CA ALA A 81 7.70 -7.03 1.23
C ALA A 81 6.38 -6.44 1.75
N TRP A 82 5.87 -6.95 2.87
CA TRP A 82 4.72 -6.39 3.57
C TRP A 82 4.99 -4.98 4.10
N PHE A 83 6.14 -4.70 4.72
CA PHE A 83 6.47 -3.34 5.14
C PHE A 83 6.45 -2.36 3.96
N ILE A 84 7.00 -2.76 2.80
CA ILE A 84 6.98 -1.94 1.59
C ILE A 84 5.54 -1.69 1.12
N GLU A 85 4.70 -2.72 1.10
CA GLU A 85 3.29 -2.60 0.76
C GLU A 85 2.57 -1.61 1.69
N VAL A 86 2.73 -1.76 3.00
CA VAL A 86 2.08 -0.90 4.00
C VAL A 86 2.51 0.57 3.87
N VAL A 87 3.77 0.86 3.54
CA VAL A 87 4.21 2.26 3.31
C VAL A 87 3.92 2.73 1.88
N SER A 88 3.46 1.85 0.98
CA SER A 88 3.35 2.16 -0.43
C SER A 88 2.28 3.21 -0.71
N GLY A 89 1.10 3.10 -0.11
CA GLY A 89 0.04 4.09 -0.33
C GLY A 89 0.46 5.51 0.07
N CYS A 90 1.00 5.66 1.28
CA CYS A 90 1.55 6.93 1.73
C CYS A 90 2.71 7.43 0.86
N THR A 91 3.53 6.54 0.30
CA THR A 91 4.64 6.92 -0.58
C THR A 91 4.13 7.50 -1.89
N PHE A 92 3.20 6.81 -2.56
CA PHE A 92 2.62 7.28 -3.82
C PHE A 92 1.89 8.61 -3.64
N GLN A 93 1.09 8.74 -2.58
CA GLN A 93 0.42 9.99 -2.27
C GLN A 93 1.41 11.13 -2.02
N ALA A 94 2.46 10.90 -1.24
CA ALA A 94 3.45 11.92 -0.91
C ALA A 94 4.23 12.40 -2.15
N VAL A 95 4.61 11.48 -3.04
CA VAL A 95 5.28 11.81 -4.31
C VAL A 95 4.36 12.61 -5.22
N PHE A 96 3.11 12.17 -5.40
CA PHE A 96 2.12 12.89 -6.21
C PHE A 96 1.86 14.31 -5.68
N GLU A 97 1.56 14.45 -4.38
CA GLU A 97 1.27 15.75 -3.76
C GLU A 97 2.52 16.60 -3.51
N SER A 98 3.72 16.08 -3.82
CA SER A 98 5.00 16.74 -3.56
C SER A 98 5.14 17.22 -2.11
N LYS A 99 4.72 16.38 -1.16
CA LYS A 99 4.74 16.68 0.28
C LYS A 99 5.57 15.68 1.07
N SER A 100 5.89 16.04 2.32
CA SER A 100 6.63 15.14 3.22
C SER A 100 5.83 13.87 3.52
N PHE A 101 6.48 12.71 3.42
CA PHE A 101 5.90 11.40 3.75
C PHE A 101 5.32 11.36 5.17
N ASN A 102 5.93 12.05 6.14
CA ASN A 102 5.46 12.09 7.53
C ASN A 102 4.10 12.79 7.70
N LEU A 103 3.66 13.57 6.69
CA LEU A 103 2.32 14.14 6.64
C LEU A 103 1.27 13.14 6.09
N CYS A 104 1.70 12.06 5.44
CA CYS A 104 0.85 10.95 5.02
C CYS A 104 0.82 9.83 6.07
N PHE A 105 1.97 9.52 6.67
CA PHE A 105 2.21 8.33 7.48
C PHE A 105 2.68 8.72 8.89
N GLY A 106 1.82 8.55 9.89
CA GLY A 106 2.13 8.94 11.27
C GLY A 106 0.92 8.93 12.21
N VAL A 107 1.13 9.33 13.45
CA VAL A 107 0.13 9.23 14.54
C VAL A 107 -1.01 10.25 14.45
N GLN A 108 -0.85 11.32 13.65
CA GLN A 108 -1.82 12.43 13.60
C GLN A 108 -3.12 11.98 12.93
N GLN A 109 -4.27 12.39 13.47
CA GLN A 109 -5.58 11.99 12.93
C GLN A 109 -5.85 12.46 11.50
N THR A 110 -5.16 13.52 11.06
CA THR A 110 -5.24 14.06 9.70
C THR A 110 -4.47 13.24 8.68
N ASN A 111 -3.66 12.26 9.11
CA ASN A 111 -2.83 11.45 8.23
C ASN A 111 -3.65 10.27 7.69
N GLY A 112 -3.78 10.17 6.36
CA GLY A 112 -4.51 9.08 5.70
C GLY A 112 -3.98 7.70 6.08
N GLY A 113 -2.65 7.54 6.18
CA GLY A 113 -2.01 6.28 6.58
C GLY A 113 -1.72 6.15 8.06
N ARG A 114 -2.56 6.74 8.93
CA ARG A 114 -2.47 6.52 10.38
C ARG A 114 -2.63 5.03 10.71
N ASN A 115 -3.53 4.32 10.03
CA ASN A 115 -3.74 2.89 10.24
C ASN A 115 -2.50 2.09 9.80
N ASP A 116 -1.91 2.42 8.67
CA ASP A 116 -0.67 1.80 8.17
C ASP A 116 0.47 1.95 9.18
N TYR A 117 0.62 3.14 9.75
CA TYR A 117 1.59 3.41 10.80
C TYR A 117 1.37 2.53 12.03
N PHE A 118 0.12 2.40 12.50
CA PHE A 118 -0.20 1.55 13.63
C PHE A 118 -0.06 0.05 13.32
N ASN A 119 -0.30 -0.37 12.08
CA ASN A 119 -0.08 -1.76 11.66
C ASN A 119 1.40 -2.14 11.85
N ILE A 120 2.33 -1.30 11.38
CA ILE A 120 3.77 -1.55 11.56
C ILE A 120 4.14 -1.51 13.04
N LEU A 121 3.71 -0.48 13.79
CA LEU A 121 4.01 -0.38 15.22
C LEU A 121 3.54 -1.61 16.01
N ALA A 122 2.38 -2.14 15.67
CA ALA A 122 1.81 -3.27 16.37
C ALA A 122 2.57 -4.58 16.09
N ILE A 123 3.26 -4.68 14.95
CA ILE A 123 4.06 -5.84 14.57
C ILE A 123 5.47 -5.84 15.17
N ILE A 124 6.05 -4.67 15.46
CA ILE A 124 7.40 -4.56 16.06
C ILE A 124 7.63 -5.55 17.22
N PRO A 125 6.81 -5.59 18.30
CA PRO A 125 7.06 -6.48 19.44
C PRO A 125 6.73 -7.96 19.17
N LEU A 126 6.21 -8.28 18.00
CA LEU A 126 5.74 -9.63 17.61
C LEU A 126 6.63 -10.25 16.54
N CYS A 127 7.54 -9.47 15.97
CA CYS A 127 8.39 -9.91 14.89
C CYS A 127 9.48 -10.87 15.39
N SER A 128 9.85 -11.82 14.54
CA SER A 128 10.93 -12.78 14.77
C SER A 128 12.33 -12.21 14.60
N PHE A 129 12.43 -10.96 14.13
CA PHE A 129 13.67 -10.22 13.99
C PHE A 129 13.47 -8.77 14.44
N ASP A 130 14.54 -8.18 14.95
CA ASP A 130 14.51 -6.82 15.46
C ASP A 130 14.49 -5.79 14.32
N PHE A 131 13.63 -4.79 14.47
CA PHE A 131 13.59 -3.58 13.67
C PHE A 131 12.88 -2.48 14.46
N ASN A 132 13.00 -1.24 14.02
CA ASN A 132 12.30 -0.10 14.58
C ASN A 132 11.77 0.84 13.47
N MET A 133 11.06 1.90 13.85
CA MET A 133 10.48 2.83 12.87
C MET A 133 11.53 3.57 12.04
N HIS A 134 12.76 3.78 12.52
CA HIS A 134 13.83 4.37 11.70
C HIS A 134 14.21 3.45 10.52
N ASP A 135 14.22 2.13 10.73
CA ASP A 135 14.49 1.16 9.66
C ASP A 135 13.39 1.23 8.60
N ILE A 136 12.13 1.40 9.03
CA ILE A 136 10.96 1.55 8.14
C ILE A 136 11.04 2.85 7.34
N PHE A 137 11.40 3.97 7.96
CA PHE A 137 11.60 5.23 7.23
C PHE A 137 12.79 5.15 6.26
N ALA A 138 13.88 4.46 6.63
CA ALA A 138 15.01 4.23 5.74
C ALA A 138 14.62 3.38 4.53
N LEU A 139 13.88 2.29 4.75
CA LEU A 139 13.32 1.45 3.70
C LEU A 139 12.39 2.25 2.79
N GLN A 140 11.48 3.03 3.37
CA GLN A 140 10.53 3.86 2.63
C GLN A 140 11.24 4.90 1.76
N ASN A 141 12.26 5.58 2.26
CA ASN A 141 13.04 6.53 1.45
C ASN A 141 13.68 5.86 0.23
N ARG A 142 14.23 4.66 0.40
CA ARG A 142 14.79 3.89 -0.72
C ARG A 142 13.71 3.45 -1.70
N TYR A 143 12.54 3.06 -1.21
CA TYR A 143 11.40 2.71 -2.04
C TYR A 143 10.85 3.91 -2.82
N ALA A 144 10.75 5.09 -2.20
CA ALA A 144 10.35 6.33 -2.86
C ALA A 144 11.29 6.69 -4.02
N ASN A 145 12.60 6.45 -3.87
CA ASN A 145 13.55 6.62 -4.97
C ASN A 145 13.26 5.69 -6.14
N LEU A 146 12.75 4.47 -5.91
CA LEU A 146 12.30 3.59 -7.01
C LEU A 146 11.02 4.14 -7.66
N VAL A 147 10.05 4.55 -6.86
CA VAL A 147 8.80 5.16 -7.37
C VAL A 147 9.10 6.35 -8.30
N ILE A 148 10.07 7.18 -7.93
CA ILE A 148 10.54 8.32 -8.74
C ILE A 148 11.37 7.85 -9.95
N LYS A 149 12.35 6.95 -9.76
CA LYS A 149 13.23 6.45 -10.83
C LYS A 149 12.43 5.86 -12.00
N TYR A 150 11.37 5.12 -11.70
CA TYR A 150 10.54 4.43 -12.69
C TYR A 150 9.27 5.18 -13.07
N ASP A 151 9.14 6.44 -12.64
CA ASP A 151 8.02 7.33 -12.94
C ASP A 151 6.63 6.71 -12.69
N LEU A 152 6.51 5.94 -11.61
CA LEU A 152 5.31 5.12 -11.36
C LEU A 152 4.06 5.95 -11.11
N VAL A 153 4.19 7.14 -10.52
CA VAL A 153 3.08 8.06 -10.29
C VAL A 153 2.45 8.50 -11.62
N ASN A 154 3.26 8.85 -12.62
CA ASN A 154 2.73 9.25 -13.93
C ASN A 154 2.09 8.08 -14.68
N HIS A 155 2.63 6.87 -14.53
CA HIS A 155 2.00 5.66 -15.10
C HIS A 155 0.59 5.40 -14.53
N PHE A 156 0.28 5.87 -13.32
CA PHE A 156 -1.03 5.68 -12.70
C PHE A 156 -2.07 6.72 -13.14
N LEU A 157 -1.67 7.80 -13.82
CA LEU A 157 -2.59 8.87 -14.24
C LEU A 157 -3.85 8.37 -14.95
N PRO A 158 -3.79 7.42 -15.91
CA PRO A 158 -4.99 6.91 -16.57
C PRO A 158 -5.94 6.20 -15.61
N MET A 159 -5.40 5.40 -14.67
CA MET A 159 -6.22 4.72 -13.65
C MET A 159 -6.85 5.72 -12.69
N VAL A 160 -6.08 6.72 -12.27
CA VAL A 160 -6.56 7.78 -11.37
C VAL A 160 -7.70 8.55 -12.02
N SER A 161 -7.56 8.94 -13.29
CA SER A 161 -8.63 9.63 -14.02
C SER A 161 -9.89 8.76 -14.11
N LYS A 162 -9.75 7.49 -14.48
CA LYS A 162 -10.87 6.54 -14.54
C LYS A 162 -11.60 6.42 -13.21
N ILE A 163 -10.86 6.21 -12.12
CA ILE A 163 -11.44 6.07 -10.77
C ILE A 163 -12.11 7.38 -10.33
N LYS A 164 -11.53 8.53 -10.64
CA LYS A 164 -12.14 9.83 -10.34
C LYS A 164 -13.44 10.05 -11.09
N ASP A 165 -13.49 9.67 -12.36
CA ASP A 165 -14.71 9.76 -13.17
C ASP A 165 -15.80 8.81 -12.61
N GLU A 166 -15.43 7.60 -12.20
CA GLU A 166 -16.35 6.68 -11.54
C GLU A 166 -16.85 7.23 -10.19
N LEU A 167 -15.98 7.84 -9.38
CA LEU A 167 -16.34 8.45 -8.09
C LEU A 167 -17.29 9.64 -8.28
N ALA A 168 -17.08 10.44 -9.33
CA ALA A 168 -17.92 11.59 -9.64
C ALA A 168 -19.36 11.20 -10.01
N ASN A 169 -19.52 9.99 -10.55
CA ASN A 169 -20.80 9.42 -10.96
C ASN A 169 -21.41 8.49 -9.89
N SER A 170 -20.75 8.32 -8.75
CA SER A 170 -21.25 7.55 -7.61
C SER A 170 -22.14 8.41 -6.71
N ASP A 171 -23.30 7.87 -6.31
CA ASP A 171 -24.29 8.57 -5.48
C ASP A 171 -23.75 8.98 -4.11
N ASP A 172 -22.81 8.22 -3.54
CA ASP A 172 -22.26 8.44 -2.20
C ASP A 172 -20.75 8.67 -2.16
N ILE A 173 -20.11 8.87 -3.32
CA ILE A 173 -18.65 9.05 -3.47
C ILE A 173 -17.91 7.87 -2.83
N GLN A 174 -18.37 6.68 -3.18
CA GLN A 174 -17.81 5.39 -2.80
C GLN A 174 -17.80 4.47 -4.02
N ILE A 175 -16.70 3.76 -4.21
CA ILE A 175 -16.59 2.64 -5.13
C ILE A 175 -16.05 1.45 -4.35
N ASP A 176 -16.81 0.36 -4.37
CA ASP A 176 -16.34 -0.94 -3.93
C ASP A 176 -16.19 -1.81 -5.18
N PHE A 177 -14.94 -2.05 -5.59
CA PHE A 177 -14.68 -2.82 -6.80
C PHE A 177 -15.06 -4.29 -6.58
N ASN A 178 -15.79 -4.85 -7.54
CA ASN A 178 -16.03 -6.28 -7.59
C ASN A 178 -14.76 -7.03 -8.04
N HIS A 179 -14.84 -8.36 -8.11
CA HIS A 179 -13.71 -9.21 -8.49
C HIS A 179 -13.05 -8.80 -9.82
N ASP A 180 -13.84 -8.60 -10.87
CA ASP A 180 -13.34 -8.23 -12.20
C ASP A 180 -12.68 -6.85 -12.18
N GLY A 181 -13.22 -5.89 -11.41
CA GLY A 181 -12.64 -4.57 -11.21
C GLY A 181 -11.30 -4.64 -10.48
N ILE A 182 -11.23 -5.42 -9.40
CA ILE A 182 -9.98 -5.67 -8.66
C ILE A 182 -8.93 -6.27 -9.60
N GLU A 183 -9.28 -7.32 -10.33
CA GLU A 183 -8.38 -8.00 -11.26
C GLU A 183 -7.90 -7.06 -12.37
N TYR A 184 -8.79 -6.23 -12.92
CA TYR A 184 -8.44 -5.23 -13.92
C TYR A 184 -7.34 -4.28 -13.45
N PHE A 185 -7.53 -3.62 -12.31
CA PHE A 185 -6.53 -2.67 -11.79
C PHE A 185 -5.25 -3.37 -11.33
N TYR A 186 -5.38 -4.56 -10.73
CA TYR A 186 -4.22 -5.34 -10.30
C TYR A 186 -3.35 -5.79 -11.47
N ASN A 187 -3.96 -6.20 -12.60
CA ASN A 187 -3.21 -6.56 -13.81
C ASN A 187 -2.51 -5.36 -14.44
N ILE A 188 -3.13 -4.16 -14.43
CA ILE A 188 -2.43 -2.94 -14.85
C ILE A 188 -1.22 -2.66 -13.95
N CYS A 189 -1.35 -2.80 -12.63
CA CYS A 189 -0.22 -2.68 -11.71
C CYS A 189 0.90 -3.66 -12.06
N LYS A 190 0.57 -4.91 -12.41
CA LYS A 190 1.55 -5.92 -12.83
C LYS A 190 2.27 -5.55 -14.12
N ASP A 191 1.57 -4.97 -15.09
CA ASP A 191 2.15 -4.59 -16.38
C ASP A 191 3.22 -3.50 -16.24
N PHE A 192 3.18 -2.72 -15.16
CA PHE A 192 4.24 -1.74 -14.83
C PHE A 192 5.48 -2.36 -14.19
N ILE A 193 5.43 -3.62 -13.75
CA ILE A 193 6.54 -4.29 -13.06
C ILE A 193 7.48 -4.89 -14.09
N THR A 194 8.47 -4.10 -14.49
CA THR A 194 9.58 -4.58 -15.32
C THR A 194 10.55 -5.44 -14.51
N GLU A 195 11.34 -6.28 -15.19
CA GLU A 195 12.40 -7.05 -14.51
C GLU A 195 13.40 -6.16 -13.78
N GLU A 196 13.73 -4.98 -14.33
CA GLU A 196 14.69 -4.06 -13.72
C GLU A 196 14.11 -3.48 -12.42
N LEU A 197 12.85 -3.03 -12.45
CA LEU A 197 12.15 -2.53 -11.28
C LEU A 197 12.08 -3.61 -10.20
N TYR A 198 11.75 -4.84 -10.58
CA TYR A 198 11.68 -5.94 -9.62
C TYR A 198 13.05 -6.29 -9.03
N LYS A 199 14.14 -6.28 -9.82
CA LYS A 199 15.50 -6.51 -9.31
C LYS A 199 15.92 -5.43 -8.31
N ASP A 200 15.59 -4.17 -8.56
CA ASP A 200 15.84 -3.08 -7.62
C ASP A 200 15.01 -3.22 -6.34
N TYR A 201 13.73 -3.61 -6.48
CA TYR A 201 12.85 -3.91 -5.34
C TYR A 201 13.39 -5.07 -4.48
N GLU A 202 13.83 -6.17 -5.09
CA GLU A 202 14.46 -7.28 -4.35
C GLU A 202 15.70 -6.84 -3.58
N LYS A 203 16.45 -5.89 -4.12
CA LYS A 203 17.62 -5.34 -3.43
C LYS A 203 17.22 -4.59 -2.15
N LEU A 204 16.09 -3.88 -2.15
CA LEU A 204 15.55 -3.28 -0.92
C LEU A 204 15.28 -4.34 0.16
N ILE A 205 14.68 -5.46 -0.25
CA ILE A 205 14.37 -6.58 0.66
C ILE A 205 15.66 -7.25 1.19
N LYS A 206 16.66 -7.46 0.33
CA LYS A 206 17.92 -8.12 0.74
C LYS A 206 18.76 -7.25 1.68
N ASP A 207 18.69 -5.93 1.51
CA ASP A 207 19.52 -4.96 2.23
C ASP A 207 18.88 -4.45 3.55
N PHE A 208 17.68 -4.91 3.91
CA PHE A 208 17.00 -4.60 5.18
C PHE A 208 17.40 -5.59 6.28
#